data_AF-I9L5L1-F1
#
_entry.id   AF-I9L5L1-F1
#
_cell.length_a   1.000
_cell.length_b   1.000
_cell.length_c   1.000
_cell.angle_alpha   90.00
_cell.angle_beta   90.00
_cell.angle_gamma   90.00
#
_symmetry.space_group_name_H-M   'P 1'
#
loop_
_entity.id
_entity.type
_entity.pdbx_description
1 polymer ?
#
loop_
_entity_poly.entity_id
_entity_poly.type
_entity_poly.pdbx_seq_one_letter_code
_entity_poly.pdbx_strand_id
1 'polypeptide(L)'
;MPKLIKITQDGRRLEVTGTAIVLDGKLESLEVTDLVNHPRKFEILRAAPDATHVAGRVALTAAEAELAKEALWQGQEQLAANPAAIAERFRLAANRRAWGEGIE
;
A
#
# COMPACT_ATOMS: atom_id res chain seq x y z
N MET A 1 4.67 -5.49 -11.19
CA MET A 1 5.75 -6.08 -10.37
C MET A 1 5.88 -5.23 -9.11
N PRO A 2 6.22 -5.82 -7.95
CA PRO A 2 6.41 -5.05 -6.72
C PRO A 2 7.60 -4.08 -6.86
N LYS A 3 7.44 -2.82 -6.45
CA LYS A 3 8.53 -1.83 -6.39
C LYS A 3 9.11 -1.81 -4.99
N LEU A 4 10.40 -2.12 -4.85
CA LEU A 4 11.10 -2.02 -3.56
C LEU A 4 11.29 -0.55 -3.18
N ILE A 5 10.85 -0.19 -1.98
CA ILE A 5 11.00 1.16 -1.42
C ILE A 5 12.20 1.20 -0.48
N LYS A 6 12.25 0.29 0.49
CA LYS A 6 13.39 0.16 1.42
C LYS A 6 13.47 -1.23 2.04
N ILE A 7 14.61 -1.50 2.67
CA ILE A 7 14.80 -2.60 3.60
C ILE A 7 14.82 -2.01 5.01
N THR A 8 13.96 -2.51 5.89
CA THR A 8 13.94 -2.08 7.30
C THR A 8 15.16 -2.60 8.04
N GLN A 9 15.45 -2.01 9.21
CA GLN A 9 16.61 -2.43 10.02
C GLN A 9 16.55 -3.90 10.46
N ASP A 10 15.35 -4.46 10.60
CA ASP A 10 15.12 -5.87 10.90
C ASP A 10 15.06 -6.78 9.64
N GLY A 11 15.46 -6.26 8.47
CA GLY A 11 15.63 -7.03 7.24
C GLY A 11 14.35 -7.23 6.41
N ARG A 12 13.20 -6.70 6.86
CA ARG A 12 11.94 -6.82 6.11
C ARG A 12 11.93 -5.89 4.91
N ARG A 13 11.30 -6.35 3.83
CA ARG A 13 11.18 -5.59 2.58
C ARG A 13 9.91 -4.75 2.62
N LEU A 14 10.04 -3.44 2.46
CA LEU A 14 8.91 -2.56 2.22
C LEU A 14 8.76 -2.35 0.71
N GLU A 15 7.62 -2.76 0.17
CA GLU A 15 7.37 -2.75 -1.27
C GLU A 15 6.00 -2.17 -1.58
N VAL A 16 5.84 -1.59 -2.77
CA VAL A 16 4.53 -1.23 -3.32
C VAL A 16 4.10 -2.29 -4.32
N THR A 17 2.94 -2.90 -4.08
CA THR A 17 2.33 -3.92 -4.94
C THR A 17 0.93 -3.47 -5.35
N GLY A 18 0.78 -3.06 -6.61
CA GLY A 18 -0.48 -2.49 -7.10
C GLY A 18 -0.80 -1.20 -6.35
N THR A 19 -1.94 -1.16 -5.66
CA THR A 19 -2.42 -0.01 -4.88
C THR A 19 -2.13 -0.11 -3.39
N ALA A 20 -1.27 -1.03 -2.97
CA ALA A 20 -0.97 -1.30 -1.56
C ALA A 20 0.53 -1.27 -1.27
N ILE A 21 0.86 -0.82 -0.06
CA ILE A 21 2.19 -0.93 0.54
C ILE A 21 2.20 -2.20 1.38
N VAL A 22 3.18 -3.07 1.14
CA VAL A 22 3.38 -4.32 1.85
C VAL A 22 4.71 -4.34 2.57
N LEU A 23 4.73 -4.91 3.77
CA LEU A 23 5.92 -5.18 4.55
C LEU A 23 6.07 -6.69 4.69
N ASP A 24 7.13 -7.23 4.10
CA ASP A 24 7.37 -8.69 4.04
C ASP A 24 6.16 -9.45 3.44
N GLY A 25 5.61 -8.90 2.36
CA GLY A 25 4.44 -9.44 1.66
C GLY A 25 3.09 -9.27 2.38
N LYS A 26 3.06 -8.69 3.59
CA LYS A 26 1.83 -8.42 4.35
C LYS A 26 1.39 -6.97 4.17
N LEU A 27 0.08 -6.73 4.05
CA LEU A 27 -0.48 -5.38 3.95
C LEU A 27 -0.02 -4.52 5.14
N GLU A 28 0.59 -3.38 4.85
CA GLU A 28 1.08 -2.42 5.84
C GLU A 28 0.30 -1.09 5.77
N SER A 29 0.05 -0.58 4.57
CA SER A 29 -0.70 0.66 4.36
C SER A 29 -1.25 0.75 2.94
N LEU A 30 -2.24 1.62 2.73
CA LEU A 30 -2.75 2.01 1.42
C LEU A 30 -2.30 3.42 1.01
N GLU A 31 -1.70 4.15 1.95
CA GLU A 31 -1.30 5.54 1.75
C GLU A 31 0.07 5.83 2.39
N VAL A 32 0.65 6.94 1.95
CA VAL A 32 1.81 7.57 2.55
C VAL A 32 1.34 8.85 3.22
N THR A 33 1.42 8.90 4.55
CA THR A 33 0.92 10.01 5.36
C THR A 33 2.07 10.95 5.72
N ASP A 34 1.88 12.26 5.56
CA ASP A 34 2.83 13.26 6.08
C ASP A 34 2.95 13.14 7.60
N LEU A 35 4.19 13.12 8.10
CA LEU A 35 4.46 12.94 9.52
C LEU A 35 3.90 14.09 10.37
N VAL A 36 3.80 15.30 9.81
CA VAL A 36 3.22 16.47 10.52
C VAL A 36 1.78 16.23 10.97
N ASN A 37 1.05 15.39 10.23
CA ASN A 37 -0.35 15.03 10.47
C ASN A 37 -0.49 13.79 11.37
N HIS A 38 0.61 13.12 11.72
CA HIS A 38 0.56 11.90 12.51
C HIS A 38 0.43 12.21 14.02
N PRO A 39 -0.51 11.58 14.75
CA PRO A 39 -0.73 11.86 16.17
C PRO A 39 0.49 11.52 17.05
N ARG A 40 1.29 10.54 16.64
CA ARG A 40 2.53 10.11 17.35
C ARG A 40 3.82 10.65 16.73
N LYS A 41 3.77 11.78 16.01
CA LYS A 41 4.93 12.30 15.26
C LYS A 41 6.21 12.48 16.09
N PHE A 42 6.09 12.95 17.33
CA PHE A 42 7.26 13.13 18.21
C PHE A 42 7.90 11.81 18.64
N GLU A 43 7.10 10.77 18.90
CA GLU A 43 7.61 9.44 19.22
C GLU A 43 8.34 8.83 18.03
N ILE A 44 7.79 9.02 16.83
CA ILE A 44 8.38 8.55 15.58
C ILE A 44 9.70 9.27 15.29
N LEU A 45 9.73 10.61 15.37
CA LEU A 45 10.95 11.40 15.16
C LEU A 45 12.05 11.05 16.17
N ARG A 46 11.70 10.65 17.39
CA ARG A 46 12.69 10.20 18.37
C ARG A 46 13.36 8.89 17.94
N ALA A 47 12.62 7.99 17.28
CA ALA A 47 13.15 6.71 16.81
C ALA A 47 13.76 6.79 15.40
N ALA A 48 13.24 7.67 14.54
CA ALA A 48 13.64 7.90 13.16
C ALA A 48 13.70 9.42 12.88
N PRO A 49 14.82 10.09 13.21
CA PRO A 49 14.95 11.55 13.12
C PRO A 49 14.85 12.13 11.70
N ASP A 50 15.11 11.31 10.70
CA ASP A 50 15.05 11.64 9.26
C ASP A 50 13.67 11.38 8.64
N ALA A 51 12.71 10.90 9.43
CA ALA A 51 11.36 10.61 8.96
C ALA A 51 10.60 11.90 8.61
N THR A 52 10.04 11.92 7.41
CA THR A 52 9.14 12.99 6.95
C THR A 52 7.73 12.47 6.68
N HIS A 53 7.60 11.17 6.42
CA HIS A 53 6.33 10.50 6.16
C HIS A 53 6.28 9.15 6.87
N VAL A 54 5.10 8.54 6.87
CA VAL A 54 4.88 7.18 7.34
C VAL A 54 4.02 6.39 6.36
N ALA A 55 4.28 5.09 6.27
CA ALA A 55 3.42 4.11 5.65
C ALA A 55 3.09 3.04 6.69
N GLY A 56 1.91 3.13 7.29
CA GLY A 56 1.53 2.28 8.42
C GLY A 56 2.50 2.49 9.58
N ARG A 57 3.22 1.43 9.97
CA ARG A 57 4.22 1.46 11.05
C ARG A 57 5.61 1.84 10.58
N VAL A 58 5.84 2.01 9.27
CA VAL A 58 7.17 2.24 8.72
C VAL A 58 7.41 3.71 8.47
N ALA A 59 8.45 4.25 9.10
CA ALA A 59 8.92 5.61 8.89
C ALA A 59 9.72 5.73 7.58
N LEU A 60 9.44 6.79 6.82
CA LEU A 60 10.01 7.05 5.51
C LEU A 60 10.72 8.40 5.48
N THR A 61 11.88 8.44 4.82
CA THR A 61 12.50 9.69 4.40
C THR A 61 11.69 10.34 3.27
N ALA A 62 12.01 11.59 2.94
CA ALA A 62 11.34 12.27 1.83
C ALA A 62 11.52 11.53 0.49
N ALA A 63 12.73 11.02 0.21
CA ALA A 63 13.01 10.29 -1.02
C ALA A 63 12.25 8.95 -1.10
N GLU A 64 12.20 8.20 0.01
CA GLU A 64 11.45 6.94 0.09
C GLU A 64 9.93 7.18 -0.06
N ALA A 65 9.41 8.26 0.53
CA ALA A 65 8.01 8.63 0.43
C ALA A 65 7.60 8.98 -1.01
N GLU A 66 8.41 9.76 -1.73
CA GLU A 66 8.15 10.09 -3.12
C GLU A 66 8.18 8.84 -4.02
N LEU A 67 9.14 7.93 -3.81
CA LEU A 67 9.18 6.66 -4.53
C LEU A 67 7.93 5.80 -4.29
N ALA A 68 7.43 5.79 -3.05
CA ALA A 68 6.23 5.05 -2.68
C ALA A 68 4.96 5.68 -3.26
N LYS A 69 4.81 7.01 -3.18
CA LYS A 69 3.68 7.75 -3.77
C LYS A 69 3.63 7.54 -5.29
N GLU A 70 4.75 7.66 -5.98
CA GLU A 70 4.84 7.43 -7.42
C GLU A 70 4.40 6.01 -7.79
N ALA A 71 4.84 5.00 -7.03
CA ALA A 71 4.47 3.61 -7.28
C ALA A 71 2.98 3.35 -7.02
N LEU A 72 2.42 3.93 -5.96
CA LEU A 72 0.99 3.85 -5.68
C LEU A 72 0.18 4.50 -6.80
N TRP A 73 0.61 5.67 -7.26
CA TRP A 73 -0.01 6.37 -8.39
C TRP A 73 -0.02 5.51 -9.65
N GLN A 74 1.12 4.91 -10.00
CA GLN A 74 1.21 3.99 -11.14
C GLN A 74 0.30 2.77 -10.98
N GLY A 75 0.17 2.23 -9.77
CA GLY A 75 -0.76 1.15 -9.47
C GLY A 75 -2.23 1.56 -9.61
N GLN A 76 -2.58 2.78 -9.20
CA GLN A 76 -3.91 3.35 -9.36
C GLN A 76 -4.25 3.59 -10.83
N GLU A 77 -3.32 4.16 -11.60
CA GLU A 77 -3.47 4.36 -13.05
C GLU A 77 -3.69 3.03 -13.78
N GLN A 78 -2.94 1.98 -13.44
CA GLN A 78 -3.15 0.64 -14.03
C GLN A 78 -4.52 0.06 -13.68
N LEU A 79 -5.01 0.31 -12.46
CA LEU A 79 -6.35 -0.10 -12.05
C LEU A 79 -7.42 0.69 -12.82
N ALA A 80 -7.27 2.02 -12.91
CA ALA A 80 -8.18 2.91 -13.60
C ALA A 80 -8.22 2.67 -15.12
N ALA A 81 -7.10 2.28 -15.74
CA ALA A 81 -7.00 1.97 -17.16
C ALA A 81 -7.74 0.67 -17.54
N ASN A 82 -8.16 -0.15 -16.58
CA ASN A 82 -8.94 -1.36 -16.85
C ASN A 82 -10.22 -1.50 -16.00
N PRO A 83 -11.21 -0.58 -16.16
CA PRO A 83 -12.46 -0.63 -15.40
C PRO A 83 -13.28 -1.88 -15.71
N ALA A 84 -13.23 -2.35 -16.97
CA ALA A 84 -14.01 -3.49 -17.44
C ALA A 84 -13.58 -4.82 -16.80
N ALA A 85 -12.27 -5.05 -16.59
CA ALA A 85 -11.81 -6.26 -15.91
C ALA A 85 -12.14 -6.26 -14.41
N ILE A 86 -12.28 -5.09 -13.78
CA ILE A 86 -12.68 -4.96 -12.37
C ILE A 86 -14.17 -5.32 -12.23
N ALA A 87 -15.03 -4.70 -13.04
CA ALA A 87 -16.46 -5.00 -13.04
C ALA A 87 -16.73 -6.49 -13.33
N GLU A 88 -16.01 -7.08 -14.28
CA GLU A 88 -16.18 -8.49 -14.64
C GLU A 88 -15.70 -9.43 -13.52
N ARG A 89 -14.63 -9.10 -12.79
CA ARG A 89 -14.20 -9.87 -11.61
C ARG A 89 -15.20 -9.79 -10.47
N PHE A 90 -15.79 -8.62 -10.22
CA PHE A 90 -16.88 -8.50 -9.23
C PHE A 90 -18.11 -9.29 -9.66
N ARG A 91 -18.48 -9.26 -10.94
CA ARG A 91 -19.57 -10.08 -11.50
C ARG A 91 -19.33 -11.58 -11.33
N LEU A 92 -18.13 -12.06 -11.67
CA LEU A 92 -17.75 -13.46 -11.53
C LEU A 92 -17.67 -13.90 -10.06
N ALA A 93 -17.17 -13.05 -9.16
CA ALA A 93 -17.14 -13.34 -7.73
C ALA A 93 -18.56 -13.38 -7.11
N ALA A 94 -19.44 -12.46 -7.49
CA ALA A 94 -20.85 -12.47 -7.10
C ALA A 94 -21.57 -13.73 -7.61
N ASN A 95 -21.35 -14.10 -8.88
CA ASN A 95 -21.94 -15.31 -9.46
C ASN A 95 -21.43 -16.60 -8.79
N ARG A 96 -20.15 -16.68 -8.43
CA ARG A 96 -19.60 -17.83 -7.68
C ARG A 96 -20.20 -17.96 -6.29
N ARG A 97 -20.51 -16.85 -5.63
CA ARG A 97 -21.18 -16.86 -4.32
C ARG A 97 -22.63 -17.32 -4.44
N ALA A 98 -23.36 -16.83 -5.45
CA ALA A 98 -24.73 -17.25 -5.73
C ALA A 98 -24.86 -18.76 -6.04
N TRP A 99 -23.85 -19.36 -6.68
CA TRP A 99 -23.83 -20.80 -6.96
C TRP A 99 -23.43 -21.66 -5.75
N GLY A 100 -22.70 -21.09 -4.77
CA GLY A 100 -22.36 -21.76 -3.51
C GLY A 100 -23.44 -21.69 -2.44
N GLU A 101 -24.35 -20.72 -2.54
CA GLU A 101 -25.46 -20.49 -1.59
C GLU A 101 -26.76 -21.23 -1.99
N GLY A 102 -26.75 -22.05 -3.05
CA GLY A 102 -27.83 -22.98 -3.36
C GLY A 102 -29.17 -22.30 -3.66
N ILE A 103 -29.21 -21.43 -4.67
CA ILE A 103 -30.48 -21.08 -5.32
C ILE A 103 -30.71 -22.10 -6.43
N GLU A 104 -31.58 -23.09 -6.16
CA GLU A 104 -32.36 -23.75 -7.22
C GLU A 104 -33.41 -22.79 -7.78
#